data_AF-A0A7I8KAC0-F1
#
_entry.id   AF-A0A7I8KAC0-F1
#
_cell.length_a   1.000
_cell.length_b   1.000
_cell.length_c   1.000
_cell.angle_alpha   90.00
_cell.angle_beta   90.00
_cell.angle_gamma   90.00
#
_symmetry.space_group_name_H-M   'P 1'
#
loop_
_entity.id
_entity.type
_entity.pdbx_description
1 polymer ?
#
loop_
_entity_poly.entity_id
_entity_poly.type
_entity_poly.pdbx_seq_one_letter_code
_entity_poly.pdbx_strand_id
1 'polypeptide(L)'
;MTEKQKILASRERLDRTLASPGLSNEDSIKSLVKNQLLRSPFPGTEGDLTNVVENRSKEVSNFIDMLRSASSGDNVSTKVSRASYGNWKIKQDTEQLRVMYREGPKGSPFHTLLAEGYADGPIDICKLKKEIPFTISIHSVSEVTLITS
;
A
#
# COMPACT_ATOMS: atom_id res chain seq x y z
N MET A 1 -21.62 1.45 15.39
CA MET A 1 -21.02 0.76 14.22
C MET A 1 -20.13 -0.35 14.75
N THR A 2 -20.19 -1.54 14.17
CA THR A 2 -19.26 -2.63 14.51
C THR A 2 -17.86 -2.31 13.97
N GLU A 3 -16.82 -2.96 14.50
CA GLU A 3 -15.44 -2.78 14.01
C GLU A 3 -15.33 -3.11 12.51
N LYS A 4 -16.04 -4.17 12.06
CA LYS A 4 -16.14 -4.53 10.65
C LYS A 4 -16.70 -3.40 9.79
N GLN A 5 -17.73 -2.70 10.26
CA GLN A 5 -18.29 -1.54 9.54
C GLN A 5 -17.31 -0.38 9.46
N LYS A 6 -16.51 -0.14 10.52
CA LYS A 6 -15.47 0.90 10.51
C LYS A 6 -14.35 0.58 9.52
N ILE A 7 -13.94 -0.69 9.41
CA ILE A 7 -12.94 -1.15 8.43
C ILE A 7 -13.46 -0.91 7.01
N LEU A 8 -14.70 -1.31 6.71
CA LEU A 8 -15.30 -1.11 5.39
C LEU A 8 -15.41 0.39 5.02
N ALA A 9 -15.86 1.23 5.96
CA ALA A 9 -15.93 2.68 5.73
C ALA A 9 -14.53 3.30 5.51
N SER A 10 -13.53 2.83 6.25
CA SER A 10 -12.13 3.27 6.09
C SER A 10 -11.57 2.85 4.73
N ARG A 11 -11.90 1.63 4.28
CA ARG A 11 -11.52 1.12 2.96
C ARG A 11 -12.17 1.93 1.84
N GLU A 12 -13.47 2.22 1.94
CA GLU A 12 -14.18 3.04 0.95
C GLU A 12 -13.55 4.44 0.84
N ARG A 13 -13.20 5.05 1.98
CA ARG A 13 -12.50 6.34 2.01
C ARG A 13 -11.14 6.25 1.32
N LEU A 14 -10.36 5.20 1.60
CA LEU A 14 -9.08 4.96 0.94
C LEU A 14 -9.25 4.78 -0.57
N ASP A 15 -10.21 3.96 -1.00
CA ASP A 15 -10.48 3.71 -2.43
C ASP A 15 -10.85 5.00 -3.16
N ARG A 16 -11.65 5.86 -2.54
CA ARG A 16 -11.97 7.20 -3.07
C ARG A 16 -10.72 8.08 -3.19
N THR A 17 -9.83 8.06 -2.20
CA THR A 17 -8.57 8.80 -2.24
C THR A 17 -7.64 8.26 -3.34
N LEU A 18 -7.50 6.94 -3.44
CA LEU A 18 -6.68 6.28 -4.47
C LEU A 18 -7.24 6.51 -5.88
N ALA A 19 -8.54 6.75 -6.02
CA ALA A 19 -9.18 7.12 -7.29
C ALA A 19 -9.11 8.63 -7.61
N SER A 20 -8.58 9.46 -6.71
CA SER A 20 -8.52 10.90 -6.92
C SER A 20 -7.56 11.27 -8.07
N PRO A 21 -7.81 12.37 -8.82
CA PRO A 21 -6.99 12.79 -9.96
C PRO A 21 -5.50 13.03 -9.62
N GLY A 22 -5.22 13.39 -8.37
CA GLY A 22 -3.86 13.60 -7.89
C GLY A 22 -3.03 12.31 -7.78
N LEU A 23 -3.70 11.16 -7.66
CA LEU A 23 -3.08 9.86 -7.51
C LEU A 23 -3.36 8.92 -8.70
N SER A 24 -4.24 9.27 -9.63
CA SER A 24 -4.60 8.43 -10.78
C SER A 24 -3.74 8.63 -12.02
N ASN A 25 -3.07 9.79 -12.15
CA ASN A 25 -2.23 10.12 -13.29
C ASN A 25 -0.74 10.11 -12.92
N GLU A 26 0.09 9.57 -13.81
CA GLU A 26 1.53 9.46 -13.61
C GLU A 26 2.20 10.84 -13.46
N ASP A 27 1.81 11.84 -14.27
CA ASP A 27 2.34 13.19 -14.15
C ASP A 27 1.97 13.86 -12.83
N SER A 28 0.76 13.58 -12.32
CA SER A 28 0.29 14.09 -11.02
C SER A 28 1.12 13.51 -9.88
N ILE A 29 1.37 12.20 -9.91
CA ILE A 29 2.23 11.51 -8.94
C ILE A 29 3.66 12.07 -9.02
N LYS A 30 4.18 12.24 -10.23
CA LYS A 30 5.53 12.78 -10.45
C LYS A 30 5.70 14.20 -9.92
N SER A 31 4.70 15.06 -10.15
CA SER A 31 4.65 16.40 -9.57
C SER A 31 4.60 16.35 -8.04
N LEU A 32 3.80 15.46 -7.46
CA LEU A 32 3.70 15.29 -6.01
C LEU A 32 5.06 14.87 -5.40
N VAL A 33 5.70 13.86 -5.98
CA VAL A 33 7.02 13.37 -5.55
C VAL A 33 8.07 14.47 -5.64
N LYS A 34 8.10 15.22 -6.74
CA LYS A 34 9.00 16.36 -6.90
C LYS A 34 8.78 17.40 -5.81
N ASN A 35 7.53 17.78 -5.54
CA ASN A 35 7.19 18.78 -4.52
C ASN A 35 7.58 18.33 -3.11
N GLN A 36 7.48 17.04 -2.80
CA GLN A 36 7.92 16.49 -1.51
C GLN A 36 9.44 16.49 -1.37
N LEU A 37 10.16 16.09 -2.42
CA LEU A 37 11.63 16.10 -2.41
C LEU A 37 12.19 17.52 -2.28
N LEU A 38 11.57 18.50 -2.94
CA LEU A 38 11.96 19.92 -2.82
C LEU A 38 11.70 20.52 -1.43
N ARG A 39 10.74 19.97 -0.67
CA ARG A 39 10.48 20.36 0.72
C ARG A 39 11.46 19.73 1.71
N SER A 40 12.19 18.70 1.30
CA SER A 40 13.27 18.11 2.07
C SER A 40 14.62 18.75 1.68
N PRO A 41 15.59 18.90 2.60
CA PRO A 41 16.93 19.28 2.23
C PRO A 41 17.55 18.16 1.37
N PHE A 42 17.46 18.30 0.05
CA PHE A 42 18.01 17.34 -0.91
C PHE A 42 19.47 17.72 -1.23
N PRO A 43 20.46 16.87 -0.92
CA PRO A 43 21.88 17.20 -1.07
C PRO A 43 22.45 16.97 -2.49
N GLY A 44 21.64 16.54 -3.46
CA GLY A 44 22.09 16.17 -4.81
C GLY A 44 22.02 17.30 -5.85
N THR A 45 22.54 17.04 -7.05
CA THR A 45 22.47 17.98 -8.20
C THR A 45 21.09 17.95 -8.89
N GLU A 46 20.81 18.91 -9.77
CA GLU A 46 19.56 18.98 -10.53
C GLU A 46 19.31 17.73 -11.41
N GLY A 47 20.38 17.14 -11.96
CA GLY A 47 20.34 15.88 -12.70
C GLY A 47 20.00 14.68 -11.80
N ASP A 48 20.58 14.63 -10.60
CA ASP A 48 20.27 13.59 -9.60
C ASP A 48 18.82 13.67 -9.16
N LEU A 49 18.31 14.89 -8.92
CA LEU A 49 16.92 15.11 -8.54
C LEU A 49 15.96 14.57 -9.60
N THR A 50 16.25 14.79 -10.88
CA THR A 50 15.39 14.33 -11.98
C THR A 50 15.29 12.80 -12.02
N ASN A 51 16.43 12.10 -11.89
CA ASN A 51 16.46 10.64 -11.86
C ASN A 51 15.78 10.08 -10.61
N VAL A 52 16.02 10.69 -9.44
CA VAL A 52 15.37 10.31 -8.17
C VAL A 52 13.85 10.50 -8.27
N VAL A 53 13.39 11.64 -8.80
CA VAL A 53 11.95 11.88 -9.02
C VAL A 53 11.36 10.80 -9.91
N GLU A 54 12.00 10.47 -11.02
CA GLU A 54 11.51 9.45 -11.95
C GLU A 54 11.37 8.07 -11.29
N ASN A 55 12.42 7.60 -10.60
CA ASN A 55 12.42 6.29 -9.95
C ASN A 55 11.40 6.24 -8.80
N ARG A 56 11.36 7.27 -7.95
CA ARG A 56 10.41 7.35 -6.84
C ARG A 56 8.97 7.46 -7.32
N SER A 57 8.72 8.15 -8.43
CA SER A 57 7.37 8.23 -9.01
C SER A 57 6.89 6.85 -9.45
N LYS A 58 7.75 6.05 -10.09
CA LYS A 58 7.42 4.66 -10.48
C LYS A 58 7.14 3.77 -9.27
N GLU A 59 7.97 3.87 -8.22
CA GLU A 59 7.75 3.14 -6.98
C GLU A 59 6.40 3.50 -6.32
N VAL A 60 6.09 4.80 -6.24
CA VAL A 60 4.83 5.30 -5.68
C VAL A 60 3.64 4.85 -6.52
N SER A 61 3.71 4.95 -7.86
CA SER A 61 2.67 4.46 -8.76
C SER A 61 2.42 2.95 -8.57
N ASN A 62 3.49 2.15 -8.54
CA ASN A 62 3.40 0.71 -8.30
C ASN A 62 2.76 0.39 -6.95
N PHE A 63 3.06 1.18 -5.92
CA PHE A 63 2.48 1.01 -4.59
C PHE A 63 0.99 1.39 -4.57
N ILE A 64 0.62 2.49 -5.20
CA ILE A 64 -0.78 2.91 -5.33
C ILE A 64 -1.59 1.84 -6.09
N ASP A 65 -1.05 1.31 -7.20
CA ASP A 65 -1.69 0.25 -7.96
C ASP A 65 -1.83 -1.04 -7.15
N MET A 66 -0.81 -1.37 -6.34
CA MET A 66 -0.89 -2.46 -5.38
C MET A 66 -2.03 -2.26 -4.37
N LEU A 67 -2.19 -1.06 -3.81
CA LEU A 67 -3.30 -0.77 -2.89
C LEU A 67 -4.67 -0.84 -3.57
N ARG A 68 -4.80 -0.33 -4.81
CA ARG A 68 -6.03 -0.45 -5.61
C ARG A 68 -6.41 -1.90 -5.87
N SER A 69 -5.41 -2.73 -6.20
CA SER A 69 -5.62 -4.16 -6.49
C SER A 69 -6.15 -4.96 -5.30
N ALA A 70 -5.96 -4.44 -4.08
CA ALA A 70 -6.49 -5.04 -2.86
C ALA A 70 -7.96 -4.67 -2.57
N SER A 71 -8.53 -3.71 -3.31
CA SER A 71 -9.96 -3.38 -3.22
C SER A 71 -10.76 -4.57 -3.71
N SER A 72 -11.51 -5.20 -2.81
CA SER A 72 -12.33 -6.36 -3.13
C SER A 72 -13.50 -5.96 -4.04
N GLY A 73 -13.38 -6.26 -5.33
CA GLY A 73 -14.49 -6.28 -6.27
C GLY A 73 -15.01 -7.71 -6.49
N ASP A 74 -15.51 -8.39 -5.47
CA ASP A 74 -16.33 -9.59 -5.65
C ASP A 74 -17.76 -9.15 -5.97
N ASN A 75 -17.98 -8.74 -7.23
CA ASN A 75 -19.26 -8.77 -7.93
C ASN A 75 -19.02 -8.30 -9.35
N VAL A 76 -18.55 -9.21 -10.20
CA VAL A 76 -19.00 -9.38 -11.59
C VAL A 76 -18.17 -10.51 -12.20
N SER A 77 -18.85 -11.62 -12.46
CA SER A 77 -18.44 -12.62 -13.43
C SER A 77 -18.31 -11.96 -14.80
N THR A 78 -17.12 -11.45 -15.14
CA THR A 78 -16.82 -11.15 -16.53
C THR A 78 -15.40 -11.57 -16.85
N LYS A 79 -15.32 -12.73 -17.50
CA LYS A 79 -14.16 -13.19 -18.25
C LYS A 79 -13.82 -12.15 -19.32
N VAL A 80 -12.88 -11.25 -19.05
CA VAL A 80 -12.01 -10.68 -20.08
C VAL A 80 -10.62 -10.49 -19.46
N SER A 81 -9.64 -11.11 -20.12
CA SER A 81 -8.22 -11.07 -19.82
C SER A 81 -7.67 -9.64 -19.64
N ARG A 82 -7.49 -9.23 -18.39
CA ARG A 82 -6.48 -8.24 -17.99
C ARG A 82 -5.57 -8.93 -16.98
N ALA A 83 -4.28 -8.94 -17.27
CA ALA A 83 -3.27 -9.66 -16.50
C ALA A 83 -3.40 -9.41 -14.98
N SER A 84 -3.84 -10.43 -14.25
CA SER A 84 -3.46 -10.78 -12.87
C SER A 84 -3.33 -9.67 -11.80
N TYR A 85 -4.19 -8.66 -11.77
CA TYR A 85 -4.27 -7.75 -10.60
C TYR A 85 -5.08 -8.34 -9.42
N GLY A 86 -5.58 -9.57 -9.52
CA GLY A 86 -6.43 -10.23 -8.51
C GLY A 86 -5.78 -11.37 -7.72
N ASN A 87 -4.51 -11.25 -7.33
CA ASN A 87 -3.76 -12.35 -6.67
C ASN A 87 -3.75 -12.28 -5.14
N TRP A 88 -4.54 -11.39 -4.54
CA TRP A 88 -4.63 -11.32 -3.10
C TRP A 88 -5.47 -12.47 -2.55
N LYS A 89 -4.84 -13.31 -1.75
CA LYS A 89 -5.48 -14.39 -1.01
C LYS A 89 -5.68 -13.93 0.43
N ILE A 90 -6.83 -14.21 1.04
CA ILE A 90 -7.09 -13.84 2.43
C ILE A 90 -6.38 -14.84 3.35
N LYS A 91 -5.57 -14.34 4.29
CA LYS A 91 -5.00 -15.15 5.40
C LYS A 91 -5.92 -15.13 6.63
N GLN A 92 -6.49 -13.96 6.93
CA GLN A 92 -7.32 -13.75 8.11
C GLN A 92 -8.35 -12.68 7.79
N ASP A 93 -9.61 -12.91 8.17
CA ASP A 93 -10.69 -11.92 8.04
C ASP A 93 -11.55 -12.01 9.30
N THR A 94 -11.36 -11.05 10.19
CA THR A 94 -12.03 -10.94 11.47
C THR A 94 -12.75 -9.61 11.55
N GLU A 95 -13.53 -9.39 12.60
CA GLU A 95 -14.19 -8.09 12.79
C GLU A 95 -13.20 -6.93 13.02
N GLN A 96 -11.98 -7.21 13.46
CA GLN A 96 -10.98 -6.19 13.84
C GLN A 96 -9.86 -6.01 12.82
N LEU A 97 -9.59 -7.05 12.02
CA LEU A 97 -8.45 -7.09 11.11
C LEU A 97 -8.73 -8.02 9.93
N ARG A 98 -8.31 -7.57 8.75
CA ARG A 98 -8.21 -8.34 7.52
C ARG A 98 -6.77 -8.39 7.06
N VAL A 99 -6.22 -9.59 6.90
CA VAL A 99 -4.86 -9.82 6.39
C VAL A 99 -4.94 -10.55 5.06
N MET A 100 -4.28 -9.98 4.06
CA MET A 100 -4.17 -10.51 2.71
C MET A 100 -2.72 -10.77 2.38
N TYR A 101 -2.48 -11.72 1.48
CA TYR A 101 -1.17 -12.01 0.95
C TYR A 101 -1.20 -12.16 -0.56
N ARG A 102 -0.09 -11.82 -1.21
CA ARG A 102 0.18 -12.17 -2.61
C ARG A 102 1.61 -12.67 -2.76
N GLU A 103 1.80 -13.58 -3.69
CA GLU A 103 3.13 -14.05 -4.09
C GLU A 103 3.92 -12.89 -4.70
N GLY A 104 5.21 -12.83 -4.40
CA GLY A 104 6.11 -11.90 -5.06
C GLY A 104 6.38 -12.29 -6.52
N PRO A 105 7.23 -11.54 -7.21
CA PRO A 105 7.65 -11.88 -8.57
C PRO A 105 8.17 -13.32 -8.67
N LYS A 106 7.95 -13.98 -9.81
CA LYS A 106 8.39 -15.37 -10.02
C LYS A 106 9.88 -15.52 -9.72
N GLY A 107 10.22 -16.47 -8.85
CA GLY A 107 11.60 -16.73 -8.41
C GLY A 107 12.04 -15.94 -7.19
N SER A 108 11.23 -14.99 -6.72
CA SER A 108 11.44 -14.31 -5.43
C SER A 108 10.96 -15.20 -4.27
N PRO A 109 11.74 -15.35 -3.19
CA PRO A 109 11.25 -15.99 -1.96
C PRO A 109 10.31 -15.07 -1.17
N PHE A 110 10.26 -13.78 -1.51
CA PHE A 110 9.52 -12.78 -0.76
C PHE A 110 8.07 -12.68 -1.22
N HIS A 111 7.17 -12.53 -0.26
CA HIS A 111 5.73 -12.33 -0.46
C HIS A 111 5.34 -10.95 0.05
N THR A 112 4.23 -10.40 -0.45
CA THR A 112 3.66 -9.16 0.08
C THR A 112 2.48 -9.49 0.99
N LEU A 113 2.47 -8.91 2.19
CA LEU A 113 1.35 -8.93 3.12
C LEU A 113 0.71 -7.54 3.19
N LEU A 114 -0.62 -7.50 3.24
CA LEU A 114 -1.39 -6.29 3.50
C LEU A 114 -2.30 -6.56 4.69
N ALA A 115 -2.27 -5.69 5.69
CA ALA A 115 -3.12 -5.77 6.86
C ALA A 115 -3.98 -4.51 6.96
N GLU A 116 -5.29 -4.68 7.04
CA GLU A 116 -6.29 -3.63 7.16
C GLU A 116 -7.05 -3.82 8.48
N GLY A 117 -7.04 -2.81 9.36
CA GLY A 117 -7.69 -2.91 10.65
C GLY A 117 -7.91 -1.53 11.29
N TYR A 118 -8.52 -1.54 12.47
CA TYR A 118 -8.75 -0.34 13.26
C TYR A 118 -7.83 -0.33 14.48
N ALA A 119 -7.22 0.82 14.76
CA ALA A 119 -6.44 1.05 15.97
C ALA A 119 -7.04 2.24 16.71
N ASP A 120 -7.43 2.04 17.97
CA ASP A 120 -7.98 3.09 18.83
C ASP A 120 -6.85 3.75 19.62
N GLY A 121 -5.98 4.45 18.90
CA GLY A 121 -4.81 5.10 19.46
C GLY A 121 -4.08 5.95 18.41
N PRO A 122 -3.29 6.93 18.85
CA PRO A 122 -2.55 7.76 17.92
C PRO A 122 -1.45 6.93 17.24
N ILE A 123 -1.17 7.25 15.97
CA ILE A 123 -0.35 6.41 15.08
C ILE A 123 1.08 6.22 15.58
N ASP A 124 1.59 7.17 16.37
CA ASP A 124 2.88 7.14 17.04
C ASP A 124 2.95 6.15 18.23
N ILE A 125 1.80 5.68 18.72
CA ILE A 125 1.70 4.69 19.81
C ILE A 125 1.38 3.28 19.28
N CYS A 126 1.08 3.12 17.98
CA CYS A 126 0.81 1.82 17.36
C CYS A 126 2.03 0.89 17.34
N LYS A 127 2.33 0.28 18.49
CA LYS A 127 3.17 -0.92 18.59
C LYS A 127 2.29 -2.09 18.13
N LEU A 128 2.42 -2.51 16.86
CA LEU A 128 1.83 -3.78 16.41
C LEU A 128 2.34 -4.89 17.34
N LYS A 129 1.49 -5.32 18.28
CA LYS A 129 1.82 -6.40 19.21
C LYS A 129 2.07 -7.67 18.40
N LYS A 130 3.12 -8.38 18.80
CA LYS A 130 3.67 -9.61 18.21
C LYS A 130 2.73 -10.83 18.30
N GLU A 131 1.49 -10.72 17.85
CA GLU A 131 0.56 -11.86 17.73
C GLU A 131 0.35 -12.30 16.28
N ILE A 132 1.02 -11.65 15.33
CA ILE A 132 1.21 -12.15 13.98
C ILE A 132 2.56 -12.90 13.98
N PRO A 133 2.68 -14.12 13.41
CA PRO A 133 3.96 -14.86 13.36
C PRO A 133 5.06 -14.19 12.51
N PHE A 134 4.86 -12.92 12.14
CA PHE A 134 5.79 -12.08 11.41
C PHE A 134 5.92 -10.75 12.15
N THR A 135 7.16 -10.28 12.36
CA THR A 135 7.40 -8.96 12.93
C THR A 135 7.29 -7.92 11.80
N ILE A 136 6.22 -7.12 11.82
CA ILE A 136 6.08 -5.96 10.92
C ILE A 136 6.77 -4.78 11.62
N SER A 137 7.98 -4.44 11.18
CA SER A 137 8.66 -3.22 11.64
C SER A 137 8.45 -2.11 10.62
N ILE A 138 7.60 -1.14 10.96
CA ILE A 138 7.39 0.07 10.15
C ILE A 138 8.43 1.09 10.61
N HIS A 139 9.54 1.22 9.86
CA HIS A 139 10.63 2.16 10.21
C HIS A 139 10.42 3.55 9.61
N SER A 140 9.53 3.69 8.62
CA SER A 140 9.10 4.94 8.00
C SER A 140 7.93 4.63 7.05
N VAL A 141 7.13 5.64 6.69
CA VAL A 141 6.00 5.54 5.74
C VAL A 141 6.43 4.98 4.36
N SER A 142 7.74 4.85 4.11
CA SER A 142 8.34 4.37 2.87
C SER A 142 9.02 3.00 2.95
N GLU A 143 9.10 2.33 4.10
CA GLU A 143 9.80 1.04 4.21
C GLU A 143 9.09 0.06 5.17
N VAL A 144 8.63 -1.05 4.60
CA VAL A 144 8.13 -2.21 5.35
C VAL A 144 9.06 -3.38 5.04
N THR A 145 9.96 -3.70 5.98
CA THR A 145 10.85 -4.86 5.88
C THR A 145 10.25 -6.02 6.67
N LEU A 146 10.02 -7.16 6.00
CA LEU A 146 9.63 -8.42 6.63
C LEU A 146 10.89 -9.24 6.90
N ILE A 147 11.20 -9.47 8.17
CA ILE A 147 12.25 -10.41 8.61
C ILE A 147 11.55 -11.72 8.98
N THR A 148 11.87 -12.79 8.26
CA THR A 148 11.47 -14.15 8.63
C THR A 148 12.44 -14.65 9.69
N SER A 149 11.91 -15.15 10.82
CA SER A 149 12.68 -15.87 11.84
C SER A 149 13.10 -17.25 11.36
#